data_AF-A0A3S4PY24-F1
#
_entry.id   AF-A0A3S4PY24-F1
#
_cell.length_a   1.000
_cell.length_b   1.000
_cell.length_c   1.000
_cell.angle_alpha   90.00
_cell.angle_beta   90.00
_cell.angle_gamma   90.00
#
_symmetry.space_group_name_H-M   'P 1'
#
loop_
_entity.id
_entity.type
_entity.pdbx_description
1 polymer ?
#
loop_
_entity_poly.entity_id
_entity_poly.type
_entity_poly.pdbx_seq_one_letter_code
_entity_poly.pdbx_strand_id
1 'polypeptide(L)'
;MFSFSLSPSPSIPRHCYSSSTSLVLLFVSRALSCSSSTSTHVKKNLSLLLQGPLSPPHLLQIHARVLRFGVDQDNLIATRLIGRHSTRLALRVFSLLRNPNIFPFNATIRILAETGLFPHAFSLFKTLKIWSLSPNDFTFLFPSQGLLSL
;
A
#
# COMPACT_ATOMS: atom_id res chain seq x y z
N MET A 1 31.73 -55.77 -17.97
CA MET A 1 32.74 -54.89 -17.34
C MET A 1 32.28 -53.46 -17.59
N PHE A 2 31.99 -52.60 -16.60
CA PHE A 2 32.83 -52.16 -15.45
C PHE A 2 34.12 -51.48 -15.94
N SER A 3 34.45 -50.23 -15.65
CA SER A 3 33.77 -49.12 -14.92
C SER A 3 34.27 -47.75 -15.50
N PHE A 4 33.60 -46.59 -15.37
CA PHE A 4 33.66 -45.63 -14.24
C PHE A 4 35.01 -45.59 -13.48
N SER A 5 35.62 -44.43 -13.16
CA SER A 5 35.08 -43.18 -12.59
C SER A 5 35.99 -41.95 -12.89
N LEU A 6 35.50 -40.71 -13.04
CA LEU A 6 35.47 -39.59 -12.05
C LEU A 6 36.84 -39.17 -11.45
N SER A 7 37.18 -37.90 -11.13
CA SER A 7 36.59 -36.53 -11.29
C SER A 7 37.54 -35.50 -10.59
N PRO A 8 37.19 -34.20 -10.31
CA PRO A 8 36.04 -33.35 -10.67
C PRO A 8 36.54 -32.16 -11.56
N SER A 9 36.40 -30.83 -11.36
CA SER A 9 35.66 -29.88 -10.49
C SER A 9 35.84 -28.44 -11.03
N PRO A 10 34.96 -27.45 -10.75
CA PRO A 10 33.56 -27.51 -10.35
C PRO A 10 32.68 -27.33 -11.62
N SER A 11 31.93 -26.28 -12.01
CA SER A 11 31.16 -25.15 -11.42
C SER A 11 30.28 -24.57 -12.55
N ILE A 12 29.04 -24.12 -12.40
CA ILE A 12 28.02 -24.22 -11.33
C ILE A 12 26.65 -24.40 -12.04
N PRO A 13 25.68 -25.16 -11.49
CA PRO A 13 24.52 -25.64 -12.25
C PRO A 13 23.28 -24.72 -12.25
N ARG A 14 22.29 -25.10 -13.07
CA ARG A 14 20.96 -24.47 -13.18
C ARG A 14 19.95 -25.09 -12.18
N HIS A 15 18.78 -24.42 -12.09
CA HIS A 15 17.51 -24.84 -11.47
C HIS A 15 17.37 -24.81 -9.95
N CYS A 16 16.36 -24.04 -9.51
CA CYS A 16 15.35 -24.52 -8.57
C CYS A 16 14.01 -23.82 -8.88
N TYR A 17 12.90 -24.55 -9.05
CA TYR A 17 11.58 -23.98 -9.37
C TYR A 17 10.46 -24.81 -8.72
N SER A 18 9.99 -24.36 -7.55
CA SER A 18 8.89 -24.89 -6.73
C SER A 18 8.90 -24.09 -5.42
N SER A 19 7.83 -23.64 -4.77
CA SER A 19 6.40 -23.41 -5.08
C SER A 19 5.97 -22.19 -4.20
N SER A 20 4.81 -21.51 -4.26
CA SER A 20 3.42 -21.95 -4.41
C SER A 20 2.44 -20.78 -4.68
N THR A 21 1.45 -21.00 -5.55
CA THR A 21 0.00 -20.70 -5.40
C THR A 21 -0.55 -19.39 -4.81
N SER A 22 0.20 -18.29 -4.67
CA SER A 22 -0.27 -17.05 -4.00
C SER A 22 -1.56 -16.40 -4.57
N LEU A 23 -2.00 -16.75 -5.79
CA LEU A 23 -3.26 -16.28 -6.38
C LEU A 23 -4.53 -16.97 -5.81
N VAL A 24 -4.40 -18.12 -5.14
CA VAL A 24 -5.54 -19.02 -4.85
C VAL A 24 -6.45 -18.52 -3.72
N LEU A 25 -5.99 -17.62 -2.84
CA LEU A 25 -6.81 -17.05 -1.76
C LEU A 25 -7.42 -15.67 -2.06
N LEU A 26 -7.55 -15.31 -3.35
CA LEU A 26 -8.51 -14.28 -3.78
C LEU A 26 -9.98 -14.72 -3.64
N PHE A 27 -10.25 -16.00 -3.32
CA PHE A 27 -11.51 -16.65 -3.71
C PHE A 27 -12.37 -17.33 -2.63
N VAL A 28 -11.92 -17.53 -1.38
CA VAL A 28 -12.72 -18.26 -0.36
C VAL A 28 -13.75 -17.36 0.33
N SER A 29 -14.56 -16.67 -0.50
CA SER A 29 -15.79 -15.96 -0.13
C SER A 29 -15.61 -14.73 0.78
N ARG A 30 -16.49 -13.72 0.80
CA ARG A 30 -17.96 -13.80 0.98
C ARG A 30 -18.39 -14.61 2.22
N ALA A 31 -17.48 -14.80 3.18
CA ALA A 31 -17.74 -15.39 4.49
C ALA A 31 -18.59 -14.45 5.37
N LEU A 32 -19.88 -14.37 5.02
CA LEU A 32 -21.02 -13.77 5.71
C LEU A 32 -20.87 -12.35 6.28
N SER A 33 -21.68 -11.46 5.72
CA SER A 33 -22.10 -10.20 6.34
C SER A 33 -22.70 -10.45 7.73
N CYS A 34 -22.10 -9.90 8.80
CA CYS A 34 -22.79 -9.07 9.81
C CYS A 34 -21.81 -8.65 10.92
N SER A 35 -21.43 -7.36 10.95
CA SER A 35 -21.02 -6.61 12.17
C SER A 35 -20.49 -5.22 11.83
N SER A 36 -21.39 -4.24 11.68
CA SER A 36 -21.03 -2.82 11.71
C SER A 36 -20.31 -2.44 13.01
N SER A 37 -20.71 -3.06 14.13
CA SER A 37 -20.14 -2.82 15.46
C SER A 37 -18.69 -3.31 15.63
N THR A 38 -18.35 -4.54 15.19
CA THR A 38 -17.01 -5.10 15.44
C THR A 38 -15.93 -4.47 14.57
N SER A 39 -16.25 -4.06 13.33
CA SER A 39 -15.29 -3.40 12.43
C SER A 39 -14.70 -2.13 13.08
N THR A 40 -15.54 -1.29 13.70
CA THR A 40 -15.07 -0.07 14.38
C THR A 40 -14.17 -0.39 15.59
N HIS A 41 -14.48 -1.44 16.35
CA HIS A 41 -13.67 -1.88 17.48
C HIS A 41 -12.30 -2.44 17.01
N VAL A 42 -12.29 -3.27 15.96
CA VAL A 42 -11.05 -3.80 15.36
C VAL A 42 -10.19 -2.67 14.81
N LYS A 43 -10.77 -1.71 14.07
CA LYS A 43 -10.06 -0.53 13.58
C LYS A 43 -9.45 0.30 14.71
N LYS A 44 -10.21 0.60 15.77
CA LYS A 44 -9.70 1.32 16.95
C LYS A 44 -8.52 0.59 17.59
N ASN A 45 -8.65 -0.71 17.87
CA ASN A 45 -7.57 -1.52 18.46
C ASN A 45 -6.31 -1.59 17.58
N LEU A 46 -6.46 -1.84 16.26
CA LEU A 46 -5.32 -1.85 15.33
C LEU A 46 -4.66 -0.46 15.26
N SER A 47 -5.43 0.62 15.34
CA SER A 47 -4.89 1.98 15.39
C SER A 47 -4.07 2.24 16.67
N LEU A 48 -4.53 1.77 17.83
CA LEU A 48 -3.83 1.89 19.13
C LEU A 48 -2.54 1.06 19.14
N LEU A 49 -2.58 -0.17 18.63
CA LEU A 49 -1.38 -1.03 18.47
C LEU A 49 -0.32 -0.37 17.56
N LEU A 50 -0.73 0.51 16.64
CA LEU A 50 0.16 1.29 15.77
C LEU A 50 0.64 2.61 16.40
N GLN A 51 0.44 2.86 17.71
CA GLN A 51 0.93 4.08 18.39
C GLN A 51 2.17 3.88 19.28
N GLY A 52 2.42 2.69 19.82
CA GLY A 52 3.66 2.39 20.57
C GLY A 52 4.89 2.16 19.68
N PRO A 53 6.11 2.02 20.25
CA PRO A 53 7.25 1.45 19.52
C PRO A 53 6.94 0.00 19.11
N LEU A 54 7.29 -0.38 17.88
CA LEU A 54 7.04 -1.73 17.34
C LEU A 54 8.32 -2.38 16.86
N SER A 55 8.51 -3.65 17.22
CA SER A 55 9.50 -4.50 16.57
C SER A 55 9.03 -4.89 15.16
N PRO A 56 9.94 -5.07 14.19
CA PRO A 56 9.60 -5.49 12.83
C PRO A 56 8.67 -6.73 12.74
N PRO A 57 8.86 -7.83 13.51
CA PRO A 57 7.92 -8.95 13.46
C PRO A 57 6.53 -8.60 13.99
N HIS A 58 6.40 -7.75 15.02
CA HIS A 58 5.08 -7.35 15.53
C HIS A 58 4.35 -6.43 14.53
N LEU A 59 5.06 -5.55 13.82
CA LEU A 59 4.50 -4.76 12.72
C LEU A 59 3.97 -5.67 11.58
N LEU A 60 4.71 -6.73 11.21
CA LEU A 60 4.25 -7.70 10.22
C LEU A 60 3.01 -8.50 10.69
N GLN A 61 2.93 -8.85 11.98
CA GLN A 61 1.73 -9.47 12.56
C GLN A 61 0.52 -8.52 12.52
N ILE A 62 0.72 -7.22 12.80
CA ILE A 62 -0.34 -6.21 12.71
C ILE A 62 -0.80 -6.03 11.25
N HIS A 63 0.13 -5.98 10.29
CA HIS A 63 -0.19 -5.94 8.86
C HIS A 63 -0.99 -7.18 8.42
N ALA A 64 -0.58 -8.38 8.84
CA ALA A 64 -1.31 -9.62 8.56
C ALA A 64 -2.73 -9.62 9.17
N ARG A 65 -2.92 -9.03 10.36
CA ARG A 65 -4.25 -8.81 10.94
C ARG A 65 -5.08 -7.80 10.13
N VAL A 66 -4.48 -6.70 9.69
CA VAL A 66 -5.14 -5.68 8.84
C VAL A 66 -5.70 -6.30 7.55
N LEU A 67 -4.90 -7.13 6.86
CA LEU A 67 -5.33 -7.88 5.68
C LEU A 67 -6.41 -8.93 6.03
N ARG A 68 -6.22 -9.71 7.10
CA ARG A 68 -7.19 -10.74 7.54
C ARG A 68 -8.57 -10.18 7.89
N PHE A 69 -8.63 -8.93 8.35
CA PHE A 69 -9.89 -8.24 8.66
C PHE A 69 -10.41 -7.34 7.53
N GLY A 70 -9.73 -7.27 6.38
CA GLY A 70 -10.16 -6.44 5.24
C GLY A 70 -10.21 -4.93 5.54
N VAL A 71 -9.33 -4.45 6.42
CA VAL A 71 -9.26 -3.02 6.82
C VAL A 71 -8.01 -2.32 6.25
N ASP A 72 -7.35 -2.94 5.27
CA ASP A 72 -6.22 -2.40 4.51
C ASP A 72 -6.60 -1.15 3.69
N GLN A 73 -7.83 -1.06 3.20
CA GLN A 73 -8.36 0.11 2.48
C GLN A 73 -8.68 1.31 3.40
N ASP A 74 -8.50 1.18 4.72
CA ASP A 74 -8.70 2.29 5.65
C ASP A 74 -7.50 3.25 5.59
N ASN A 75 -7.72 4.46 5.07
CA ASN A 75 -6.69 5.48 4.90
C ASN A 75 -5.85 5.72 6.18
N LEU A 76 -6.44 5.70 7.38
CA LEU A 76 -5.70 5.96 8.63
C LEU A 76 -4.82 4.77 9.04
N ILE A 77 -5.29 3.54 8.80
CA ILE A 77 -4.50 2.32 9.04
C ILE A 77 -3.36 2.24 8.02
N ALA A 78 -3.65 2.46 6.74
CA ALA A 78 -2.66 2.46 5.67
C ALA A 78 -1.58 3.53 5.90
N THR A 79 -1.92 4.77 6.27
CA THR A 79 -0.94 5.81 6.67
C THR A 79 0.01 5.32 7.76
N ARG A 80 -0.52 4.66 8.81
CA ARG A 80 0.29 4.15 9.94
C ARG A 80 1.17 2.95 9.56
N LEU A 81 0.71 2.11 8.63
CA LEU A 81 1.53 1.02 8.07
C LEU A 81 2.63 1.57 7.15
N ILE A 82 2.29 2.49 6.24
CA ILE A 82 3.23 3.19 5.35
C ILE A 82 4.35 3.80 6.18
N GLY A 83 4.02 4.68 7.14
CA GLY A 83 4.98 5.39 8.01
C GLY A 83 5.81 4.53 8.98
N ARG A 84 5.71 3.18 8.92
CA ARG A 84 6.47 2.25 9.76
C ARG A 84 7.14 1.10 8.98
N HIS A 85 6.83 0.97 7.69
CA HIS A 85 7.43 -0.04 6.82
C HIS A 85 8.62 0.51 6.04
N SER A 86 9.52 -0.38 5.59
CA SER A 86 10.55 -0.02 4.62
C SER A 86 9.92 0.45 3.29
N THR A 87 10.60 1.34 2.57
CA THR A 87 10.07 2.02 1.36
C THR A 87 9.41 1.07 0.36
N ARG A 88 9.99 -0.11 0.12
CA ARG A 88 9.43 -1.14 -0.78
C ARG A 88 8.09 -1.72 -0.31
N LEU A 89 7.87 -1.84 1.00
CA LEU A 89 6.62 -2.30 1.58
C LEU A 89 5.61 -1.14 1.72
N ALA A 90 6.08 0.06 2.10
CA ALA A 90 5.26 1.26 2.16
C ALA A 90 4.64 1.61 0.80
N LEU A 91 5.44 1.60 -0.28
CA LEU A 91 4.96 1.78 -1.66
C LEU A 91 3.94 0.70 -2.08
N ARG A 92 4.12 -0.55 -1.64
CA ARG A 92 3.15 -1.63 -1.89
C ARG A 92 1.82 -1.36 -1.21
N VAL A 93 1.81 -1.00 0.08
CA VAL A 93 0.60 -0.63 0.82
C VAL A 93 -0.11 0.54 0.12
N PHE A 94 0.63 1.58 -0.26
CA PHE A 94 0.07 2.70 -1.00
C PHE A 94 -0.55 2.29 -2.34
N SER A 95 0.14 1.46 -3.14
CA SER A 95 -0.34 0.99 -4.45
C SER A 95 -1.57 0.06 -4.40
N LEU A 96 -1.92 -0.47 -3.23
CA LEU A 96 -3.10 -1.32 -3.03
C LEU A 96 -4.34 -0.53 -2.58
N LEU A 97 -4.19 0.77 -2.24
CA LEU A 97 -5.32 1.64 -1.91
C LEU A 97 -6.07 2.03 -3.19
N ARG A 98 -7.38 1.80 -3.20
CA ARG A 98 -8.25 2.20 -4.33
C ARG A 98 -8.45 3.72 -4.34
N ASN A 99 -8.84 4.29 -3.20
CA ASN A 99 -9.14 5.72 -3.03
C ASN A 99 -8.25 6.32 -1.91
N PRO A 100 -6.93 6.47 -2.13
CA PRO A 100 -6.02 7.09 -1.17
C PRO A 100 -6.33 8.58 -1.01
N ASN A 101 -6.53 9.03 0.23
CA ASN A 101 -6.65 10.46 0.55
C ASN A 101 -5.27 11.08 0.86
N ILE A 102 -5.25 12.35 1.26
CA ILE A 102 -4.00 13.10 1.50
C ILE A 102 -3.08 12.46 2.58
N PHE A 103 -3.60 11.64 3.50
CA PHE A 103 -2.80 11.06 4.58
C PHE A 103 -1.83 9.96 4.08
N PRO A 104 -2.23 8.92 3.32
CA PRO A 104 -1.28 8.00 2.70
C PRO A 104 -0.32 8.66 1.71
N PHE A 105 -0.78 9.63 0.91
CA PHE A 105 0.09 10.38 0.00
C PHE A 105 1.22 11.09 0.75
N ASN A 106 0.89 11.87 1.79
CA ASN A 106 1.88 12.61 2.57
C ASN A 106 2.88 11.67 3.27
N ALA A 107 2.42 10.53 3.79
CA ALA A 107 3.30 9.53 4.39
C ALA A 107 4.23 8.87 3.35
N THR A 108 3.75 8.57 2.15
CA THR A 108 4.59 8.03 1.06
C THR A 108 5.60 9.08 0.55
N ILE A 109 5.20 10.34 0.37
CA ILE A 109 6.11 11.45 0.00
C ILE A 109 7.23 11.59 1.03
N ARG A 110 6.87 11.57 2.33
CA ARG A 110 7.84 11.65 3.43
C ARG A 110 8.90 10.55 3.35
N ILE A 111 8.49 9.28 3.23
CA ILE A 111 9.43 8.14 3.18
C ILE A 111 10.32 8.21 1.93
N LEU A 112 9.77 8.61 0.78
CA LEU A 112 10.54 8.80 -0.43
C LEU A 112 11.60 9.90 -0.26
N ALA A 113 11.29 11.00 0.43
CA ALA A 113 12.26 12.05 0.76
C ALA A 113 13.30 11.58 1.81
N GLU A 114 12.87 10.92 2.88
CA GLU A 114 13.75 10.36 3.93
C GLU A 114 14.72 9.28 3.39
N THR A 115 14.37 8.63 2.27
CA THR A 115 15.23 7.66 1.57
C THR A 115 15.91 8.20 0.31
N GLY A 116 15.94 9.52 0.12
CA GLY A 116 16.68 10.19 -0.96
C GLY A 116 16.06 10.06 -2.37
N LEU A 117 14.88 9.44 -2.49
CA LEU A 117 14.14 9.24 -3.74
C LEU A 117 13.35 10.50 -4.15
N PHE A 118 13.97 11.67 -4.05
CA PHE A 118 13.34 12.98 -4.28
C PHE A 118 12.59 13.10 -5.63
N PRO A 119 13.07 12.57 -6.77
CA PRO A 119 12.31 12.61 -8.03
C PRO A 119 10.96 11.89 -7.93
N HIS A 120 10.89 10.77 -7.20
CA HIS A 120 9.66 10.02 -6.98
C HIS A 120 8.73 10.77 -6.01
N ALA A 121 9.28 11.34 -4.93
CA ALA A 121 8.52 12.17 -3.99
C ALA A 121 7.88 13.39 -4.70
N PHE A 122 8.64 14.08 -5.53
CA PHE A 122 8.19 15.25 -6.30
C PHE A 122 7.17 14.88 -7.39
N SER A 123 7.34 13.72 -8.05
CA SER A 123 6.36 13.18 -8.98
C SER A 123 5.02 12.89 -8.28
N LEU A 124 5.04 12.18 -7.14
CA LEU A 124 3.83 11.87 -6.37
C LEU A 124 3.13 13.15 -5.87
N PHE A 125 3.90 14.16 -5.44
CA PHE A 125 3.38 15.47 -5.05
C PHE A 125 2.72 16.22 -6.22
N LYS A 126 3.31 16.19 -7.42
CA LYS A 126 2.66 16.75 -8.62
C LYS A 126 1.33 16.06 -8.94
N THR A 127 1.28 14.73 -8.89
CA THR A 127 0.04 13.98 -9.10
C THR A 127 -1.02 14.35 -8.07
N LEU A 128 -0.67 14.46 -6.78
CA LEU A 128 -1.60 14.93 -5.75
C LEU A 128 -2.08 16.36 -6.04
N LYS A 129 -1.20 17.28 -6.44
CA LYS A 129 -1.62 18.64 -6.81
C LYS A 129 -2.59 18.63 -7.99
N ILE A 130 -2.32 17.85 -9.03
CA ILE A 130 -3.21 17.71 -10.20
C ILE A 130 -4.58 17.13 -9.79
N TRP A 131 -4.63 16.10 -8.93
CA TRP A 131 -5.89 15.59 -8.40
C TRP A 131 -6.63 16.63 -7.55
N SER A 132 -5.95 17.39 -6.68
CA SER A 132 -6.57 18.47 -5.88
C SER A 132 -6.99 19.70 -6.70
N LEU A 133 -6.50 19.81 -7.94
CA LEU A 133 -6.85 20.86 -8.91
C LEU A 133 -7.79 20.31 -10.01
N SER A 134 -8.22 19.04 -9.92
CA SER A 134 -9.12 18.43 -10.91
C SER A 134 -10.49 19.10 -10.83
N PRO A 135 -11.02 19.69 -11.92
CA PRO A 135 -12.26 20.47 -11.90
C PRO A 135 -13.50 19.57 -11.92
N ASN A 136 -13.62 18.68 -10.93
CA ASN A 136 -14.83 17.93 -10.63
C ASN A 136 -15.69 18.67 -9.59
N ASP A 137 -15.06 19.31 -8.59
CA ASP A 137 -15.73 20.11 -7.56
C ASP A 137 -15.55 21.63 -7.78
N PHE A 138 -14.55 22.04 -8.57
CA PHE A 138 -14.41 23.43 -9.01
C PHE A 138 -15.31 23.70 -10.22
N THR A 139 -16.60 23.87 -9.92
CA THR A 139 -17.53 24.62 -10.78
C THR A 139 -16.83 25.89 -11.26
N PHE A 140 -16.73 26.07 -12.58
CA PHE A 140 -16.31 27.33 -13.17
C PHE A 140 -17.37 28.40 -12.86
N LEU A 141 -17.26 29.03 -11.68
CA LEU A 141 -17.93 30.29 -11.35
C LEU A 141 -17.24 31.44 -12.10
N PHE A 142 -17.21 31.33 -13.43
CA PHE A 142 -17.21 32.47 -14.31
C PHE A 142 -18.67 32.94 -14.43
N PRO A 143 -19.08 34.03 -13.77
CA PRO A 143 -20.16 34.84 -14.30
C PRO A 143 -19.63 35.50 -15.58
N SER A 144 -19.62 34.76 -16.69
CA SER A 144 -19.49 35.33 -18.03
C SER A 144 -20.79 36.04 -18.40
N GLN A 145 -21.13 37.05 -17.58
CA GLN A 145 -22.33 37.87 -17.69
C GLN A 145 -22.13 38.83 -18.86
N GLY A 146 -22.32 38.31 -20.08
CA GLY A 146 -22.23 39.11 -21.29
C GLY A 146 -23.29 40.21 -21.29
N LEU A 147 -22.86 41.46 -21.37
CA LEU A 147 -23.69 42.63 -21.65
C LEU A 147 -23.08 43.42 -22.80
N LEU A 148 -23.36 42.95 -24.02
CA LEU A 148 -23.32 43.74 -25.25
C LEU A 148 -24.76 43.87 -25.76
N SER A 149 -25.47 44.84 -25.20
CA SER A 149 -26.77 45.42 -25.60
C SER A 149 -27.28 46.23 -24.40
N LEU A 150 -27.70 47.49 -24.54
CA LEU A 150 -27.72 48.41 -25.69
C LEU A 150 -26.79 49.61 -25.44
#